data_AF-A0A7C6UVU2-F1
#
_entry.id   AF-A0A7C6UVU2-F1
#
_cell.length_a   1.000
_cell.length_b   1.000
_cell.length_c   1.000
_cell.angle_alpha   90.00
_cell.angle_beta   90.00
_cell.angle_gamma   90.00
#
_symmetry.space_group_name_H-M   'P 1'
#
loop_
_entity.id
_entity.type
_entity.pdbx_description
1 polymer ?
#
loop_
_entity_poly.entity_id
_entity_poly.type
_entity_poly.pdbx_seq_one_letter_code
_entity_poly.pdbx_strand_id
1 'polypeptide(L)'
;MGEEIKKRFYADCWKRIRFSVDPAAAKKYNLGENTPYVIRIEDLEPDTLLVLHTEKGNCYTIESLDKFKYDSMAGKEAVKEALGKGIHYLALEDEPQNNLLNNEILYVSEETDIEKYYPFIEINKSPLSLSLIVPACDSMKIAEFVINLYGKQFKNVVGKLPLSIKLLVTNRKIPLYVLLDAESRMLEGEEFKKQKLMNPWWDINETSVDAHYSFYPKKIKDKYALDDIAPISRGRVFALFPGYFDFELLLGTTDRYSIAYKKDGKRADEDYRIFTGRPYYSYQIAELRELWELLSQNLSSSQIHFIEDMLTLKLREWRKVRRGNKESLLKNFAEATLRDAFSEKWECLREESKNFLICSSVNGMLLDAVNLFGHIIKEKGVD
;
A
#
# COMPACT_ATOMS: atom_id res chain seq x y z
N MET A 1 11.20 9.95 -12.89
CA MET A 1 10.44 9.32 -11.80
C MET A 1 11.23 8.18 -11.16
N GLY A 2 11.49 7.05 -11.84
CA GLY A 2 12.22 5.92 -11.23
C GLY A 2 13.56 6.30 -10.56
N GLU A 3 14.43 7.04 -11.25
CA GLU A 3 15.68 7.54 -10.65
C GLU A 3 15.47 8.50 -9.46
N GLU A 4 14.41 9.29 -9.48
CA GLU A 4 14.08 10.19 -8.37
C GLU A 4 13.58 9.41 -7.14
N ILE A 5 12.79 8.35 -7.38
CA ILE A 5 12.36 7.42 -6.34
C ILE A 5 13.58 6.73 -5.71
N LYS A 6 14.51 6.21 -6.53
CA LYS A 6 15.74 5.59 -6.03
C LYS A 6 16.55 6.56 -5.18
N LYS A 7 16.78 7.79 -5.65
CA LYS A 7 17.52 8.80 -4.90
C LYS A 7 16.84 9.21 -3.60
N ARG A 8 15.51 9.29 -3.58
CA ARG A 8 14.77 9.79 -2.41
C ARG A 8 14.49 8.72 -1.36
N PHE A 9 14.16 7.51 -1.78
CA PHE A 9 13.71 6.43 -0.88
C PHE A 9 14.78 5.35 -0.67
N TYR A 10 15.76 5.24 -1.56
CA TYR A 10 16.74 4.16 -1.55
C TYR A 10 18.18 4.67 -1.71
N ALA A 11 18.48 5.89 -1.24
CA ALA A 11 19.82 6.48 -1.33
C ALA A 11 20.92 5.59 -0.76
N ASP A 12 20.64 4.91 0.36
CA ASP A 12 21.59 4.05 1.05
C ASP A 12 21.66 2.61 0.51
N CYS A 13 20.77 2.28 -0.43
CA CYS A 13 20.48 0.94 -0.96
C CYS A 13 20.12 -0.10 0.12
N TRP A 14 19.34 -1.11 -0.26
CA TRP A 14 19.21 -2.30 0.56
C TRP A 14 20.47 -3.16 0.42
N LYS A 15 20.75 -3.96 1.44
CA LYS A 15 21.92 -4.84 1.49
C LYS A 15 21.44 -6.28 1.54
N ARG A 16 22.09 -7.14 0.77
CA ARG A 16 21.94 -8.59 0.83
C ARG A 16 23.29 -9.24 1.09
N ILE A 17 23.28 -10.39 1.74
CA ILE A 17 24.47 -11.21 1.92
C ILE A 17 24.50 -12.26 0.82
N ARG A 18 25.64 -12.32 0.14
CA ARG A 18 26.02 -13.43 -0.73
C ARG A 18 26.96 -14.34 0.04
N PHE A 19 26.69 -15.62 0.02
CA PHE A 19 27.53 -16.65 0.64
C PHE A 19 27.52 -17.91 -0.25
N SER A 20 28.43 -18.83 0.00
CA SER A 20 28.47 -20.10 -0.74
C SER A 20 28.43 -21.28 0.21
N VAL A 21 27.80 -22.36 -0.22
CA VAL A 21 27.92 -23.68 0.39
C VAL A 21 28.79 -24.56 -0.50
N ASP A 22 29.42 -25.59 0.06
CA ASP A 22 30.22 -26.55 -0.71
C ASP A 22 29.40 -27.11 -1.89
N PRO A 23 29.87 -27.01 -3.14
CA PRO A 23 29.19 -27.60 -4.30
C PRO A 23 28.87 -29.10 -4.14
N ALA A 24 29.71 -29.86 -3.41
CA ALA A 24 29.43 -31.25 -3.10
C ALA A 24 28.24 -31.40 -2.14
N ALA A 25 28.13 -30.52 -1.14
CA ALA A 25 26.98 -30.46 -0.24
C ALA A 25 25.70 -30.02 -0.99
N ALA A 26 25.79 -29.02 -1.86
CA ALA A 26 24.66 -28.59 -2.69
C ALA A 26 24.13 -29.75 -3.57
N LYS A 27 25.04 -30.56 -4.12
CA LYS A 27 24.68 -31.78 -4.86
C LYS A 27 24.10 -32.87 -3.95
N LYS A 28 24.69 -33.09 -2.76
CA LYS A 28 24.19 -34.05 -1.75
C LYS A 28 22.74 -33.79 -1.38
N TYR A 29 22.39 -32.52 -1.14
CA TYR A 29 21.04 -32.11 -0.75
C TYR A 29 20.13 -31.77 -1.94
N ASN A 30 20.60 -32.02 -3.16
CA ASN A 30 19.86 -31.78 -4.40
C ASN A 30 19.27 -30.35 -4.49
N LEU A 31 20.10 -29.34 -4.20
CA LEU A 31 19.67 -27.95 -4.24
C LEU A 31 19.39 -27.51 -5.67
N GLY A 32 18.16 -27.05 -5.91
CA GLY A 32 17.68 -26.61 -7.21
C GLY A 32 18.27 -25.26 -7.60
N GLU A 33 18.51 -25.07 -8.89
CA GLU A 33 18.98 -23.78 -9.41
C GLU A 33 17.88 -22.71 -9.31
N ASN A 34 18.24 -21.48 -8.95
CA ASN A 34 17.32 -20.35 -8.77
C ASN A 34 16.12 -20.69 -7.87
N THR A 35 16.37 -21.51 -6.85
CA THR A 35 15.32 -22.05 -5.99
C THR A 35 15.40 -21.38 -4.61
N PRO A 36 14.26 -20.87 -4.08
CA PRO A 36 14.22 -20.28 -2.76
C PRO A 36 14.13 -21.35 -1.68
N TYR A 37 14.92 -21.14 -0.63
CA TYR A 37 14.97 -21.97 0.56
C TYR A 37 14.71 -21.13 1.80
N VAL A 38 14.22 -21.81 2.82
CA VAL A 38 14.15 -21.32 4.19
C VAL A 38 15.28 -21.99 4.96
N ILE A 39 16.11 -21.20 5.62
CA ILE A 39 17.13 -21.69 6.55
C ILE A 39 16.80 -21.29 7.98
N ARG A 40 17.22 -22.10 8.95
CA ARG A 40 17.26 -21.68 10.36
C ARG A 40 18.67 -21.74 10.90
N ILE A 41 18.99 -20.71 11.66
CA ILE A 41 20.28 -20.56 12.32
C ILE A 41 20.01 -20.38 13.81
N GLU A 42 20.77 -21.09 14.63
CA GLU A 42 20.67 -21.01 16.09
C GLU A 42 20.98 -19.58 16.58
N ASP A 43 20.30 -19.14 17.64
CA ASP A 43 20.45 -17.82 18.28
C ASP A 43 20.18 -16.58 17.40
N LEU A 44 19.74 -16.74 16.16
CA LEU A 44 19.27 -15.65 15.32
C LEU A 44 17.80 -15.33 15.65
N GLU A 45 17.45 -14.05 15.76
CA GLU A 45 16.09 -13.59 16.01
C GLU A 45 15.61 -12.62 14.92
N PRO A 46 14.56 -12.94 14.13
CA PRO A 46 13.93 -14.26 14.04
C PRO A 46 14.90 -15.32 13.50
N ASP A 47 14.68 -16.59 13.87
CA ASP A 47 15.57 -17.72 13.55
C ASP A 47 15.55 -18.12 12.07
N THR A 48 14.51 -17.70 11.36
CA THR A 48 14.19 -18.11 10.01
C THR A 48 14.61 -17.05 9.00
N LEU A 49 15.45 -17.44 8.05
CA LEU A 49 15.97 -16.59 6.98
C LEU A 49 15.68 -17.19 5.59
N LEU A 50 15.23 -16.35 4.67
CA LEU A 50 14.97 -16.68 3.28
C LEU A 50 16.21 -16.45 2.42
N VAL A 51 16.57 -17.48 1.67
CA VAL A 51 17.72 -17.46 0.76
C VAL A 51 17.34 -18.00 -0.62
N LEU A 52 18.00 -17.50 -1.64
CA LEU A 52 17.93 -18.01 -3.01
C LEU A 52 19.24 -18.74 -3.30
N HIS A 53 19.16 -20.04 -3.54
CA HIS A 53 20.27 -20.78 -4.12
C HIS A 53 20.25 -20.58 -5.64
N THR A 54 21.37 -20.18 -6.23
CA THR A 54 21.53 -20.05 -7.68
C THR A 54 22.28 -21.26 -8.23
N GLU A 55 23.49 -21.12 -8.76
CA GLU A 55 24.30 -22.21 -9.27
C GLU A 55 25.52 -22.47 -8.39
N LYS A 56 26.01 -23.71 -8.38
CA LYS A 56 27.28 -24.12 -7.75
C LYS A 56 27.40 -23.73 -6.27
N GLY A 57 26.31 -23.82 -5.50
CA GLY A 57 26.30 -23.53 -4.07
C GLY A 57 26.22 -22.04 -3.71
N ASN A 58 26.17 -21.13 -4.70
CA ASN A 58 25.99 -19.71 -4.42
C ASN A 58 24.59 -19.46 -3.85
N CYS A 59 24.52 -18.68 -2.78
CA CYS A 59 23.29 -18.33 -2.10
C CYS A 59 23.22 -16.82 -1.83
N TYR A 60 22.01 -16.28 -1.86
CA TYR A 60 21.73 -14.86 -1.60
C TYR A 60 20.59 -14.73 -0.60
N THR A 61 20.71 -13.86 0.39
CA THR A 61 19.55 -13.46 1.21
C THR A 61 18.56 -12.67 0.37
N ILE A 62 17.26 -12.96 0.49
CA ILE A 62 16.20 -12.37 -0.36
C ILE A 62 15.11 -11.66 0.43
N GLU A 63 15.46 -11.13 1.60
CA GLU A 63 14.58 -10.34 2.44
C GLU A 63 15.32 -9.20 3.15
N SER A 64 14.58 -8.31 3.82
CA SER A 64 15.19 -7.25 4.62
C SER A 64 15.97 -7.85 5.79
N LEU A 65 17.25 -7.48 5.89
CA LEU A 65 18.12 -7.95 6.96
C LEU A 65 17.93 -7.17 8.26
N ASP A 66 17.33 -5.98 8.22
CA ASP A 66 17.25 -5.04 9.36
C ASP A 66 16.44 -5.56 10.54
N LYS A 67 15.60 -6.57 10.32
CA LYS A 67 14.79 -7.20 11.37
C LYS A 67 15.55 -8.22 12.22
N PHE A 68 16.73 -8.67 11.77
CA PHE A 68 17.47 -9.74 12.43
C PHE A 68 18.37 -9.22 13.55
N LYS A 69 18.47 -10.00 14.63
CA LYS A 69 19.33 -9.76 15.78
C LYS A 69 20.06 -11.06 16.14
N TYR A 70 21.27 -10.92 16.62
CA TYR A 70 22.08 -12.05 17.10
C TYR A 70 23.01 -11.49 18.17
N ASP A 71 22.90 -11.97 19.40
CA ASP A 71 23.61 -11.43 20.57
C ASP A 71 23.43 -9.88 20.66
N SER A 72 24.52 -9.10 20.68
CA SER A 72 24.46 -7.63 20.68
C SER A 72 24.39 -7.01 19.28
N MET A 73 24.40 -7.82 18.21
CA MET A 73 24.41 -7.36 16.82
C MET A 73 23.00 -7.28 16.23
N ALA A 74 22.84 -6.42 15.22
CA ALA A 74 21.60 -6.27 14.48
C ALA A 74 21.85 -6.15 12.97
N GLY A 75 20.81 -6.44 12.18
CA GLY A 75 20.85 -6.27 10.74
C GLY A 75 21.77 -7.26 10.05
N LYS A 76 22.47 -6.78 9.02
CA LYS A 76 23.41 -7.58 8.22
C LYS A 76 24.56 -8.20 9.02
N GLU A 77 25.06 -7.52 10.06
CA GLU A 77 26.18 -8.04 10.85
C GLU A 77 25.71 -9.23 11.71
N ALA A 78 24.51 -9.15 12.28
CA ALA A 78 23.90 -10.28 12.99
C ALA A 78 23.75 -11.52 12.09
N VAL A 79 23.22 -11.33 10.87
CA VAL A 79 23.04 -12.44 9.93
C VAL A 79 24.38 -13.02 9.48
N LYS A 80 25.40 -12.17 9.26
CA LYS A 80 26.73 -12.61 8.87
C LYS A 80 27.40 -13.46 9.96
N GLU A 81 27.36 -13.01 11.22
CA GLU A 81 27.91 -13.78 12.33
C GLU A 81 27.18 -15.11 12.51
N ALA A 82 25.85 -15.07 12.47
CA ALA A 82 25.02 -16.25 12.63
C ALA A 82 25.32 -17.31 11.54
N LEU A 83 25.45 -16.88 10.27
CA LEU A 83 25.84 -17.77 9.17
C LEU A 83 27.18 -18.49 9.43
N GLY A 84 28.12 -17.85 10.13
CA GLY A 84 29.39 -18.45 10.53
C GLY A 84 29.27 -19.63 11.50
N LYS A 85 28.14 -19.78 12.21
CA LYS A 85 27.84 -20.95 13.06
C LYS A 85 27.34 -22.16 12.28
N GLY A 86 26.99 -21.96 11.01
CA GLY A 86 26.42 -22.99 10.15
C GLY A 86 24.90 -23.03 10.19
N ILE A 87 24.34 -23.69 9.17
CA ILE A 87 22.92 -23.81 8.93
C ILE A 87 22.45 -25.14 9.51
N HIS A 88 21.49 -25.10 10.43
CA HIS A 88 20.98 -26.27 11.16
C HIS A 88 19.69 -26.82 10.54
N TYR A 89 19.03 -26.00 9.73
CA TYR A 89 17.78 -26.32 9.07
C TYR A 89 17.81 -25.74 7.67
N LEU A 90 17.47 -26.55 6.67
CA LEU A 90 17.30 -26.10 5.28
C LEU A 90 16.06 -26.79 4.72
N ALA A 91 15.09 -26.02 4.26
CA ALA A 91 13.89 -26.54 3.64
C ALA A 91 13.54 -25.73 2.40
N LEU A 92 12.83 -26.35 1.45
CA LEU A 92 12.20 -25.59 0.37
C LEU A 92 11.20 -24.60 0.97
N GLU A 93 11.11 -23.41 0.39
CA GLU A 93 10.15 -22.42 0.89
C GLU A 93 8.69 -22.89 0.80
N ASP A 94 8.35 -23.67 -0.24
CA ASP A 94 7.00 -24.24 -0.39
C ASP A 94 6.73 -25.43 0.54
N GLU A 95 7.79 -26.04 1.09
CA GLU A 95 7.70 -27.18 2.02
C GLU A 95 8.53 -26.90 3.28
N PRO A 96 8.22 -25.84 4.05
CA PRO A 96 9.08 -25.36 5.12
C PRO A 96 9.18 -26.33 6.31
N GLN A 97 8.38 -27.40 6.31
CA GLN A 97 8.36 -28.46 7.33
C GLN A 97 9.34 -29.60 7.02
N ASN A 98 9.87 -29.66 5.79
CA ASN A 98 10.68 -30.75 5.30
C ASN A 98 12.17 -30.39 5.38
N ASN A 99 12.82 -30.73 6.49
CA ASN A 99 14.25 -30.46 6.68
C ASN A 99 15.11 -31.38 5.79
N LEU A 100 15.88 -30.78 4.90
CA LEU A 100 16.81 -31.48 4.00
C LEU A 100 18.11 -31.92 4.70
N LEU A 101 18.47 -31.32 5.84
CA LEU A 101 19.78 -31.54 6.46
C LEU A 101 19.88 -32.78 7.35
N ASN A 102 18.79 -33.51 7.64
CA ASN A 102 18.82 -34.74 8.45
C ASN A 102 19.65 -34.63 9.77
N ASN A 103 19.59 -33.47 10.45
CA ASN A 103 20.37 -33.11 11.65
C ASN A 103 21.88 -32.91 11.45
N GLU A 104 22.35 -32.79 10.21
CA GLU A 104 23.70 -32.32 9.89
C GLU A 104 23.75 -30.78 9.88
N ILE A 105 24.92 -30.22 10.14
CA ILE A 105 25.18 -28.79 10.04
C ILE A 105 25.79 -28.51 8.66
N LEU A 106 25.16 -27.61 7.91
CA LEU A 106 25.69 -27.13 6.63
C LEU A 106 26.50 -25.85 6.85
N TYR A 107 27.82 -25.96 6.72
CA TYR A 107 28.71 -24.82 6.83
C TYR A 107 28.74 -24.00 5.54
N VAL A 108 28.85 -22.68 5.71
CA VAL A 108 29.04 -21.73 4.61
C VAL A 108 30.52 -21.38 4.47
N SER A 109 30.92 -20.88 3.32
CA SER A 109 32.27 -20.35 3.08
C SER A 109 32.61 -19.22 4.07
N GLU A 110 33.86 -19.16 4.51
CA GLU A 110 34.35 -18.06 5.38
C GLU A 110 34.20 -16.69 4.71
N GLU A 111 34.31 -16.64 3.38
CA GLU A 111 34.05 -15.45 2.60
C GLU A 111 32.54 -15.26 2.37
N THR A 112 32.00 -14.18 2.95
CA THR A 112 30.65 -13.67 2.70
C THR A 112 30.73 -12.22 2.21
N ASP A 113 30.00 -11.91 1.15
CA ASP A 113 29.99 -10.58 0.55
C ASP A 113 28.68 -9.84 0.85
N ILE A 114 28.78 -8.53 1.06
CA ILE A 114 27.63 -7.65 1.20
C ILE A 114 27.42 -6.91 -0.11
N GLU A 115 26.30 -7.18 -0.78
CA GLU A 115 25.93 -6.53 -2.02
C GLU A 115 24.84 -5.48 -1.79
N LYS A 116 25.02 -4.30 -2.40
CA LYS A 116 24.00 -3.25 -2.43
C LYS A 116 23.04 -3.48 -3.58
N TYR A 117 21.74 -3.30 -3.35
CA TYR A 117 20.71 -3.37 -4.38
C TYR A 117 19.58 -2.39 -4.11
N TYR A 118 18.81 -2.08 -5.16
CA TYR A 118 17.57 -1.31 -5.03
C TYR A 118 16.40 -2.29 -4.97
N PRO A 119 15.56 -2.26 -3.91
CA PRO A 119 14.36 -3.09 -3.83
C PRO A 119 13.25 -2.48 -4.71
N PHE A 120 13.54 -2.29 -5.99
CA PHE A 120 12.72 -1.51 -6.91
C PHE A 120 12.81 -2.12 -8.29
N ILE A 121 11.67 -2.47 -8.88
CA ILE A 121 11.58 -2.97 -10.26
C ILE A 121 10.67 -2.04 -11.05
N GLU A 122 11.20 -1.46 -12.12
CA GLU A 122 10.42 -0.70 -13.10
C GLU A 122 9.88 -1.69 -14.15
N ILE A 123 8.56 -1.85 -14.21
CA ILE A 123 7.89 -2.73 -15.18
C ILE A 123 7.63 -1.97 -16.48
N ASN A 124 7.13 -0.74 -16.37
CA ASN A 124 6.86 0.12 -17.51
C ASN A 124 7.05 1.59 -17.10
N LYS A 125 7.58 2.37 -18.04
CA LYS A 125 7.63 3.83 -17.98
C LYS A 125 7.29 4.40 -19.35
N SER A 126 6.18 5.12 -19.41
CA SER A 126 5.73 5.87 -20.58
C SER A 126 5.32 7.29 -20.16
N PRO A 127 5.04 8.21 -21.11
CA PRO A 127 4.50 9.52 -20.79
C PRO A 127 3.15 9.49 -20.06
N LEU A 128 2.39 8.40 -20.20
CA LEU A 128 1.01 8.29 -19.69
C LEU A 128 0.86 7.27 -18.55
N SER A 129 1.88 6.45 -18.30
CA SER A 129 1.83 5.38 -17.31
C SER A 129 3.19 5.09 -16.69
N LEU A 130 3.16 4.68 -15.43
CA LEU A 130 4.33 4.21 -14.69
C LEU A 130 3.88 3.03 -13.83
N SER A 131 4.56 1.89 -13.98
CA SER A 131 4.27 0.67 -13.23
C SER A 131 5.53 0.21 -12.52
N LEU A 132 5.43 0.08 -11.19
CA LEU A 132 6.55 -0.20 -10.30
C LEU A 132 6.20 -1.36 -9.37
N ILE A 133 7.20 -2.19 -9.05
CA ILE A 133 7.14 -3.13 -7.92
C ILE A 133 8.12 -2.62 -6.87
N VAL A 134 7.59 -2.40 -5.66
CA VAL A 134 8.30 -1.83 -4.51
C VAL A 134 7.85 -2.54 -3.23
N PRO A 135 8.65 -2.52 -2.15
CA PRO A 135 8.21 -2.94 -0.83
C PRO A 135 6.90 -2.28 -0.43
N ALA A 136 5.99 -3.06 0.17
CA ALA A 136 4.68 -2.56 0.61
C ALA A 136 4.81 -1.36 1.55
N CYS A 137 5.79 -1.39 2.46
CA CYS A 137 6.07 -0.32 3.43
C CYS A 137 6.44 1.04 2.80
N ASP A 138 6.92 1.05 1.56
CA ASP A 138 7.31 2.28 0.86
C ASP A 138 6.24 2.76 -0.12
N SER A 139 5.28 1.88 -0.46
CA SER A 139 4.33 2.09 -1.56
C SER A 139 3.54 3.39 -1.45
N MET A 140 3.00 3.70 -0.26
CA MET A 140 2.20 4.91 -0.06
C MET A 140 3.03 6.18 0.02
N LYS A 141 4.25 6.10 0.59
CA LYS A 141 5.20 7.23 0.58
C LYS A 141 5.60 7.59 -0.85
N ILE A 142 5.79 6.58 -1.70
CA ILE A 142 6.04 6.75 -3.13
C ILE A 142 4.81 7.31 -3.84
N ALA A 143 3.60 6.81 -3.55
CA ALA A 143 2.36 7.32 -4.14
C ALA A 143 2.17 8.81 -3.85
N GLU A 144 2.30 9.21 -2.58
CA GLU A 144 2.23 10.62 -2.16
C GLU A 144 3.30 11.47 -2.84
N PHE A 145 4.53 10.96 -2.96
CA PHE A 145 5.59 11.65 -3.67
C PHE A 145 5.25 11.88 -5.16
N VAL A 146 4.69 10.88 -5.83
CA VAL A 146 4.26 10.98 -7.23
C VAL A 146 3.14 12.00 -7.40
N ILE A 147 2.12 12.00 -6.52
CA ILE A 147 1.03 12.99 -6.54
C ILE A 147 1.58 14.40 -6.36
N ASN A 148 2.47 14.58 -5.38
CA ASN A 148 3.07 15.88 -5.10
C ASN A 148 3.92 16.39 -6.28
N LEU A 149 4.69 15.51 -6.91
CA LEU A 149 5.49 15.87 -8.08
C LEU A 149 4.58 16.23 -9.28
N TYR A 150 3.54 15.44 -9.50
CA TYR A 150 2.55 15.70 -10.54
C TYR A 150 1.83 17.04 -10.31
N GLY A 151 1.35 17.28 -9.09
CA GLY A 151 0.71 18.53 -8.70
C GLY A 151 1.60 19.75 -8.91
N LYS A 152 2.91 19.64 -8.65
CA LYS A 152 3.89 20.71 -8.91
C LYS A 152 4.11 20.95 -10.40
N GLN A 153 4.29 19.89 -11.19
CA GLN A 153 4.57 19.98 -12.63
C GLN A 153 3.35 20.45 -13.44
N PHE A 154 2.16 20.02 -13.05
CA PHE A 154 0.90 20.28 -13.76
C PHE A 154 -0.02 21.23 -12.99
N LYS A 155 0.54 22.08 -12.12
CA LYS A 155 -0.23 22.98 -11.23
C LYS A 155 -1.25 23.88 -11.93
N ASN A 156 -1.01 24.25 -13.18
CA ASN A 156 -1.90 25.12 -13.96
C ASN A 156 -3.12 24.37 -14.55
N VAL A 157 -3.06 23.05 -14.64
CA VAL A 157 -4.07 22.22 -15.34
C VAL A 157 -4.70 21.16 -14.44
N VAL A 158 -4.64 21.35 -13.11
CA VAL A 158 -5.29 20.47 -12.13
C VAL A 158 -6.79 20.42 -12.43
N GLY A 159 -7.37 19.21 -12.43
CA GLY A 159 -8.76 18.99 -12.80
C GLY A 159 -9.04 19.01 -14.31
N LYS A 160 -8.02 19.20 -15.16
CA LYS A 160 -8.09 18.96 -16.62
C LYS A 160 -7.37 17.68 -17.01
N LEU A 161 -6.23 17.40 -16.36
CA LEU A 161 -5.46 16.18 -16.53
C LEU A 161 -5.52 15.36 -15.23
N PRO A 162 -6.19 14.20 -15.23
CA PRO A 162 -6.27 13.35 -14.04
C PRO A 162 -5.02 12.49 -13.89
N LEU A 163 -4.65 12.21 -12.63
CA LEU A 163 -3.67 11.19 -12.27
C LEU A 163 -4.33 10.15 -11.39
N SER A 164 -4.51 8.94 -11.90
CA SER A 164 -4.99 7.80 -11.12
C SER A 164 -3.83 6.96 -10.58
N ILE A 165 -3.97 6.41 -9.39
CA ILE A 165 -2.99 5.55 -8.72
C ILE A 165 -3.67 4.22 -8.39
N LYS A 166 -3.00 3.14 -8.76
CA LYS A 166 -3.42 1.77 -8.50
C LYS A 166 -2.40 1.14 -7.55
N LEU A 167 -2.85 0.58 -6.44
CA LEU A 167 -1.97 -0.14 -5.51
C LEU A 167 -2.39 -1.61 -5.41
N LEU A 168 -1.58 -2.50 -5.99
CA LEU A 168 -1.75 -3.94 -5.81
C LEU A 168 -0.68 -4.45 -4.86
N VAL A 169 -1.12 -5.14 -3.82
CA VAL A 169 -0.23 -5.77 -2.83
C VAL A 169 -0.42 -7.28 -2.91
N THR A 170 0.67 -8.01 -2.78
CA THR A 170 0.65 -9.46 -2.95
C THR A 170 1.77 -10.11 -2.17
N ASN A 171 1.62 -11.40 -1.87
CA ASN A 171 2.76 -12.25 -1.53
C ASN A 171 3.67 -12.44 -2.76
N ARG A 172 4.98 -12.61 -2.52
CA ARG A 172 6.01 -12.67 -3.57
C ARG A 172 5.86 -13.81 -4.58
N LYS A 173 5.08 -14.85 -4.26
CA LYS A 173 4.86 -16.04 -5.11
C LYS A 173 3.69 -15.91 -6.08
N ILE A 174 2.93 -14.81 -6.04
CA ILE A 174 1.87 -14.60 -7.03
C ILE A 174 2.51 -14.37 -8.41
N PRO A 175 2.09 -15.13 -9.45
CA PRO A 175 2.65 -14.97 -10.79
C PRO A 175 2.48 -13.55 -11.34
N LEU A 176 3.50 -13.02 -12.00
CA LEU A 176 3.48 -11.66 -12.54
C LEU A 176 2.30 -11.41 -13.49
N TYR A 177 1.91 -12.38 -14.32
CA TYR A 177 0.77 -12.23 -15.23
C TYR A 177 -0.56 -12.01 -14.48
N VAL A 178 -0.71 -12.54 -13.26
CA VAL A 178 -1.90 -12.32 -12.41
C VAL A 178 -1.94 -10.88 -11.94
N LEU A 179 -0.79 -10.31 -11.57
CA LEU A 179 -0.67 -8.89 -11.19
C LEU A 179 -0.99 -7.96 -12.36
N LEU A 180 -0.49 -8.28 -13.55
CA LEU A 180 -0.77 -7.51 -14.76
C LEU A 180 -2.26 -7.58 -15.16
N ASP A 181 -2.90 -8.75 -15.05
CA ASP A 181 -4.35 -8.88 -15.26
C ASP A 181 -5.13 -8.06 -14.21
N ALA A 182 -4.77 -8.16 -12.93
CA ALA A 182 -5.38 -7.37 -11.86
C ALA A 182 -5.24 -5.85 -12.08
N GLU A 183 -4.07 -5.40 -12.53
CA GLU A 183 -3.78 -3.99 -12.84
C GLU A 183 -4.66 -3.48 -13.99
N SER A 184 -4.85 -4.29 -15.03
CA SER A 184 -5.72 -3.98 -16.17
C SER A 184 -7.21 -3.91 -15.82
N ARG A 185 -7.62 -4.51 -14.70
CA ARG A 185 -9.00 -4.45 -14.19
C ARG A 185 -9.26 -3.21 -13.34
N MET A 186 -8.23 -2.69 -12.69
CA MET A 186 -8.34 -1.61 -11.73
C MET A 186 -8.43 -0.26 -12.45
N LEU A 187 -9.49 0.51 -12.19
CA LEU A 187 -9.67 1.90 -12.66
C LEU A 187 -9.60 2.15 -14.19
N GLU A 188 -9.83 1.14 -15.03
CA GLU A 188 -9.75 1.27 -16.50
C GLU A 188 -11.07 1.63 -17.21
N GLY A 189 -12.20 1.45 -16.50
CA GLY A 189 -13.55 1.70 -17.02
C GLY A 189 -13.82 3.15 -17.43
N GLU A 190 -14.78 3.33 -18.34
CA GLU A 190 -15.20 4.65 -18.86
C GLU A 190 -15.71 5.59 -17.76
N GLU A 191 -16.24 5.06 -16.66
CA GLU A 191 -16.65 5.80 -15.48
C GLU A 191 -15.50 6.60 -14.83
N PHE A 192 -14.25 6.17 -14.99
CA PHE A 192 -13.06 6.84 -14.46
C PHE A 192 -12.46 7.87 -15.41
N LYS A 193 -12.93 7.89 -16.67
CA LYS A 193 -12.45 8.79 -17.74
C LYS A 193 -13.40 9.97 -17.98
N LYS A 194 -14.44 10.10 -17.15
CA LYS A 194 -15.49 11.12 -17.30
C LYS A 194 -15.30 12.30 -16.35
N GLN A 195 -15.79 13.44 -16.78
CA GLN A 195 -15.90 14.62 -15.95
C GLN A 195 -16.92 14.41 -14.82
N LYS A 196 -16.67 15.06 -13.70
CA LYS A 196 -17.60 15.15 -12.57
C LYS A 196 -17.80 16.60 -12.19
N LEU A 197 -19.05 16.93 -11.85
CA LEU A 197 -19.39 18.22 -11.27
C LEU A 197 -18.94 18.24 -9.81
N MET A 198 -17.88 18.99 -9.50
CA MET A 198 -17.36 19.12 -8.14
C MET A 198 -16.72 20.49 -7.89
N ASN A 199 -16.54 20.82 -6.61
CA ASN A 199 -15.74 21.97 -6.20
C ASN A 199 -14.25 21.69 -6.49
N PRO A 200 -13.44 22.72 -6.76
CA PRO A 200 -11.98 22.57 -6.84
C PRO A 200 -11.43 22.07 -5.50
N TRP A 201 -10.56 21.07 -5.55
CA TRP A 201 -9.94 20.42 -4.37
C TRP A 201 -8.49 20.87 -4.12
N TRP A 202 -7.95 21.77 -4.95
CA TRP A 202 -6.59 22.29 -4.83
C TRP A 202 -6.62 23.79 -4.53
N ASP A 203 -5.46 24.35 -4.17
CA ASP A 203 -5.36 25.79 -4.03
C ASP A 203 -5.44 26.49 -5.39
N ILE A 204 -6.55 27.19 -5.61
CA ILE A 204 -6.82 27.91 -6.85
C ILE A 204 -6.23 29.32 -6.89
N ASN A 205 -5.62 29.82 -5.81
CA ASN A 205 -5.18 31.22 -5.73
C ASN A 205 -4.27 31.58 -6.92
N GLU A 206 -3.25 30.78 -7.19
CA GLU A 206 -2.35 30.96 -8.34
C GLU A 206 -3.05 30.69 -9.68
N THR A 207 -3.87 29.65 -9.77
CA THR A 207 -4.53 29.27 -11.03
C THR A 207 -5.59 30.29 -11.46
N SER A 208 -6.27 30.93 -10.50
CA SER A 208 -7.40 31.83 -10.72
C SER A 208 -7.01 33.16 -11.37
N VAL A 209 -5.76 33.56 -11.22
CA VAL A 209 -5.21 34.79 -11.82
C VAL A 209 -4.53 34.54 -13.18
N ASP A 210 -4.38 33.27 -13.59
CA ASP A 210 -3.78 32.93 -14.87
C ASP A 210 -4.75 33.19 -16.03
N ALA A 211 -4.35 34.02 -17.00
CA ALA A 211 -5.19 34.43 -18.12
C ALA A 211 -5.57 33.28 -19.08
N HIS A 212 -4.82 32.17 -19.09
CA HIS A 212 -4.98 31.09 -20.06
C HIS A 212 -5.55 29.81 -19.42
N TYR A 213 -5.13 29.51 -18.18
CA TYR A 213 -5.42 28.24 -17.53
C TYR A 213 -6.55 28.28 -16.50
N SER A 214 -7.02 29.48 -16.10
CA SER A 214 -8.06 29.67 -15.10
C SER A 214 -9.46 29.22 -15.53
N PHE A 215 -9.73 28.96 -16.81
CA PHE A 215 -11.09 28.66 -17.28
C PHE A 215 -11.42 27.16 -17.26
N TYR A 216 -12.60 26.83 -16.70
CA TYR A 216 -13.12 25.48 -16.57
C TYR A 216 -14.61 25.43 -16.96
N PRO A 217 -15.13 24.29 -17.47
CA PRO A 217 -16.53 24.19 -17.83
C PRO A 217 -17.44 24.15 -16.59
N LYS A 218 -18.59 24.82 -16.68
CA LYS A 218 -19.61 24.88 -15.61
C LYS A 218 -20.57 23.69 -15.61
N LYS A 219 -20.61 22.94 -16.71
CA LYS A 219 -21.53 21.83 -16.98
C LYS A 219 -20.77 20.75 -17.76
N ILE A 220 -21.24 19.51 -17.72
CA ILE A 220 -20.66 18.43 -18.55
C ILE A 220 -21.33 18.46 -19.92
N LYS A 221 -20.53 18.59 -20.98
CA LYS A 221 -20.95 18.54 -22.39
C LYS A 221 -19.85 17.91 -23.25
N ASP A 222 -20.24 17.36 -24.39
CA ASP A 222 -19.29 16.85 -25.39
C ASP A 222 -18.53 17.97 -26.11
N LYS A 223 -19.17 19.14 -26.26
CA LYS A 223 -18.60 20.34 -26.88
C LYS A 223 -18.96 21.57 -26.06
N TYR A 224 -18.01 22.47 -25.92
CA TYR A 224 -18.11 23.69 -25.12
C TYR A 224 -18.10 24.93 -26.00
N ALA A 225 -19.02 25.87 -25.74
CA ALA A 225 -18.91 27.24 -26.19
C ALA A 225 -18.21 28.11 -25.13
N LEU A 226 -17.82 29.34 -25.48
CA LEU A 226 -17.20 30.27 -24.52
C LEU A 226 -18.12 30.58 -23.32
N ASP A 227 -19.44 30.58 -23.52
CA ASP A 227 -20.42 30.78 -22.44
C ASP A 227 -20.52 29.59 -21.47
N ASP A 228 -19.98 28.43 -21.84
CA ASP A 228 -20.02 27.22 -21.00
C ASP A 228 -18.85 27.16 -20.00
N ILE A 229 -17.83 27.97 -20.19
CA ILE A 229 -16.65 28.05 -19.32
C ILE A 229 -16.72 29.27 -18.40
N ALA A 230 -16.00 29.21 -17.29
CA ALA A 230 -15.81 30.34 -16.38
C ALA A 230 -14.47 30.22 -15.63
N PRO A 231 -13.92 31.34 -15.13
CA PRO A 231 -12.77 31.29 -14.23
C PRO A 231 -13.04 30.43 -13.00
N ILE A 232 -12.06 29.61 -12.65
CA ILE A 232 -12.06 28.74 -11.48
C ILE A 232 -12.25 29.58 -10.21
N SER A 233 -13.12 29.13 -9.31
CA SER A 233 -13.45 29.87 -8.09
C SER A 233 -13.87 28.92 -6.96
N ARG A 234 -13.57 29.30 -5.72
CA ARG A 234 -13.93 28.52 -4.53
C ARG A 234 -15.45 28.56 -4.32
N GLY A 235 -16.01 27.46 -3.84
CA GLY A 235 -17.44 27.32 -3.56
C GLY A 235 -18.35 27.22 -4.80
N ARG A 236 -17.77 27.15 -6.00
CA ARG A 236 -18.49 26.87 -7.24
C ARG A 236 -18.11 25.50 -7.79
N VAL A 237 -19.09 24.87 -8.41
CA VAL A 237 -18.97 23.54 -9.00
C VAL A 237 -18.59 23.67 -10.48
N PHE A 238 -17.59 22.88 -10.90
CA PHE A 238 -17.11 22.82 -12.28
C PHE A 238 -17.07 21.36 -12.76
N ALA A 239 -17.10 21.16 -14.08
CA ALA A 239 -16.89 19.86 -14.70
C ALA A 239 -15.38 19.56 -14.77
N LEU A 240 -14.90 18.78 -13.82
CA LEU A 240 -13.49 18.48 -13.62
C LEU A 240 -13.21 16.99 -13.89
N PHE A 241 -11.99 16.67 -14.31
CA PHE A 241 -11.48 15.32 -14.40
C PHE A 241 -10.68 15.00 -13.12
N PRO A 242 -11.28 14.30 -12.14
CA PRO A 242 -10.53 13.84 -10.98
C PRO A 242 -9.70 12.60 -11.34
N GLY A 243 -8.53 12.47 -10.73
CA GLY A 243 -7.83 11.19 -10.67
C GLY A 243 -8.43 10.29 -9.58
N TYR A 244 -8.20 8.99 -9.68
CA TYR A 244 -8.74 8.00 -8.73
C TYR A 244 -7.63 7.23 -8.02
N PHE A 245 -7.94 6.74 -6.82
CA PHE A 245 -7.10 5.84 -6.05
C PHE A 245 -7.89 4.62 -5.62
N ASP A 246 -7.31 3.46 -5.84
CA ASP A 246 -7.83 2.20 -5.34
C ASP A 246 -6.67 1.26 -5.01
N PHE A 247 -6.94 0.31 -4.13
CA PHE A 247 -5.97 -0.69 -3.72
C PHE A 247 -6.60 -2.06 -3.62
N GLU A 248 -5.79 -3.12 -3.71
CA GLU A 248 -6.24 -4.48 -3.43
C GLU A 248 -5.09 -5.36 -2.93
N LEU A 249 -5.40 -6.29 -2.01
CA LEU A 249 -4.50 -7.35 -1.58
C LEU A 249 -4.86 -8.66 -2.28
N LEU A 250 -3.92 -9.22 -3.03
CA LEU A 250 -4.07 -10.52 -3.69
C LEU A 250 -3.38 -11.59 -2.84
N LEU A 251 -4.17 -12.46 -2.21
CA LEU A 251 -3.70 -13.62 -1.47
C LEU A 251 -3.65 -14.87 -2.36
N GLY A 252 -4.56 -14.95 -3.31
CA GLY A 252 -4.64 -16.00 -4.32
C GLY A 252 -4.86 -15.44 -5.71
N THR A 253 -4.76 -16.32 -6.71
CA THR A 253 -4.93 -15.90 -8.10
C THR A 253 -6.36 -15.41 -8.37
N THR A 254 -7.36 -16.03 -7.74
CA THR A 254 -8.79 -15.71 -7.93
C THR A 254 -9.17 -14.31 -7.45
N ASP A 255 -8.40 -13.73 -6.54
CA ASP A 255 -8.74 -12.44 -5.91
C ASP A 255 -8.78 -11.29 -6.93
N ARG A 256 -8.07 -11.42 -8.05
CA ARG A 256 -8.13 -10.46 -9.16
C ARG A 256 -9.54 -10.24 -9.71
N TYR A 257 -10.43 -11.21 -9.56
CA TYR A 257 -11.82 -11.11 -10.01
C TYR A 257 -12.70 -10.29 -9.07
N SER A 258 -12.25 -10.01 -7.84
CA SER A 258 -12.92 -9.06 -6.94
C SER A 258 -12.77 -7.61 -7.41
N ILE A 259 -11.74 -7.34 -8.23
CA ILE A 259 -11.49 -6.05 -8.87
C ILE A 259 -12.47 -5.86 -10.02
N ALA A 260 -13.68 -5.45 -9.67
CA ALA A 260 -14.74 -5.13 -10.61
C ALA A 260 -15.48 -3.86 -10.14
N TYR A 261 -15.99 -3.11 -11.11
CA TYR A 261 -16.70 -1.85 -10.87
C TYR A 261 -18.08 -1.84 -11.53
N LYS A 262 -19.01 -1.14 -10.90
CA LYS A 262 -20.32 -0.81 -11.50
C LYS A 262 -20.17 0.44 -12.35
N LYS A 263 -21.18 0.71 -13.18
CA LYS A 263 -21.25 1.91 -14.03
C LYS A 263 -21.21 3.25 -13.26
N ASP A 264 -21.46 3.23 -11.95
CA ASP A 264 -21.35 4.40 -11.08
C ASP A 264 -19.94 4.59 -10.49
N GLY A 265 -18.99 3.72 -10.84
CA GLY A 265 -17.60 3.73 -10.36
C GLY A 265 -17.35 3.04 -9.04
N LYS A 266 -18.39 2.52 -8.36
CA LYS A 266 -18.20 1.77 -7.11
C LYS A 266 -17.81 0.33 -7.35
N ARG A 267 -17.15 -0.30 -6.37
CA ARG A 267 -16.86 -1.74 -6.39
C ARG A 267 -18.13 -2.58 -6.64
N ALA A 268 -18.02 -3.61 -7.47
CA ALA A 268 -19.18 -4.37 -7.94
C ALA A 268 -19.85 -5.19 -6.83
N ASP A 269 -19.04 -5.76 -5.94
CA ASP A 269 -19.50 -6.62 -4.85
C ASP A 269 -20.37 -5.83 -3.85
N GLU A 270 -21.55 -6.35 -3.53
CA GLU A 270 -22.51 -5.66 -2.67
C GLU A 270 -22.22 -5.78 -1.19
N ASP A 271 -21.60 -6.88 -0.78
CA ASP A 271 -21.23 -7.16 0.60
C ASP A 271 -20.00 -6.34 0.94
N TYR A 272 -19.05 -6.27 0.01
CA TYR A 272 -17.84 -5.48 0.11
C TYR A 272 -18.14 -3.99 0.29
N ARG A 273 -19.04 -3.42 -0.55
CA ARG A 273 -19.44 -2.00 -0.51
C ARG A 273 -20.00 -1.52 0.83
N ILE A 274 -20.34 -2.42 1.75
CA ILE A 274 -20.81 -2.05 3.08
C ILE A 274 -19.66 -1.53 3.95
N PHE A 275 -18.43 -1.98 3.70
CA PHE A 275 -17.26 -1.73 4.54
C PHE A 275 -16.24 -0.77 3.91
N THR A 276 -16.46 -0.35 2.66
CA THR A 276 -15.50 0.43 1.89
C THR A 276 -16.16 1.61 1.18
N GLY A 277 -15.46 2.74 1.16
CA GLY A 277 -15.78 3.91 0.33
C GLY A 277 -15.14 3.88 -1.06
N ARG A 278 -14.28 2.89 -1.33
CA ARG A 278 -13.46 2.78 -2.57
C ARG A 278 -14.28 2.66 -3.86
N PRO A 279 -13.74 3.18 -4.98
CA PRO A 279 -12.48 3.92 -5.11
C PRO A 279 -12.58 5.36 -4.61
N TYR A 280 -11.46 5.90 -4.14
CA TYR A 280 -11.32 7.29 -3.71
C TYR A 280 -10.83 8.17 -4.88
N TYR A 281 -10.93 9.49 -4.74
CA TYR A 281 -10.14 10.37 -5.62
C TYR A 281 -8.68 10.36 -5.19
N SER A 282 -7.74 10.52 -6.13
CA SER A 282 -6.31 10.42 -5.83
C SER A 282 -5.82 11.47 -4.82
N TYR A 283 -6.43 12.65 -4.77
CA TYR A 283 -6.12 13.66 -3.75
C TYR A 283 -6.51 13.23 -2.33
N GLN A 284 -7.45 12.28 -2.17
CA GLN A 284 -7.89 11.77 -0.88
C GLN A 284 -6.92 10.74 -0.28
N ILE A 285 -5.82 10.41 -0.98
CA ILE A 285 -4.71 9.65 -0.38
C ILE A 285 -4.18 10.38 0.86
N ALA A 286 -4.11 11.72 0.82
CA ALA A 286 -3.71 12.53 1.97
C ALA A 286 -4.70 12.41 3.15
N GLU A 287 -6.00 12.33 2.86
CA GLU A 287 -7.05 12.14 3.87
C GLU A 287 -6.92 10.75 4.54
N LEU A 288 -6.70 9.69 3.75
CA LEU A 288 -6.43 8.34 4.28
C LEU A 288 -5.19 8.31 5.19
N ARG A 289 -4.11 9.00 4.78
CA ARG A 289 -2.88 9.13 5.57
C ARG A 289 -3.13 9.85 6.89
N GLU A 290 -3.76 11.02 6.84
CA GLU A 290 -4.09 11.81 8.04
C GLU A 290 -4.93 10.99 9.01
N LEU A 291 -5.89 10.22 8.50
CA LEU A 291 -6.74 9.36 9.32
C LEU A 291 -5.93 8.27 10.03
N TRP A 292 -5.00 7.63 9.32
CA TRP A 292 -4.12 6.63 9.93
C TRP A 292 -3.17 7.24 10.97
N GLU A 293 -2.62 8.43 10.72
CA GLU A 293 -1.78 9.14 11.68
C GLU A 293 -2.56 9.50 12.95
N LEU A 294 -3.79 10.02 12.81
CA LEU A 294 -4.67 10.31 13.94
C LEU A 294 -4.96 9.06 14.79
N LEU A 295 -5.19 7.91 14.16
CA LEU A 295 -5.44 6.65 14.87
C LEU A 295 -4.16 6.12 15.53
N SER A 296 -3.09 5.92 14.75
CA SER A 296 -1.86 5.27 15.21
C SER A 296 -1.08 6.08 16.26
N GLN A 297 -1.15 7.41 16.24
CA GLN A 297 -0.48 8.24 17.27
C GLN A 297 -1.28 8.33 18.58
N ASN A 298 -2.59 8.09 18.55
CA ASN A 298 -3.44 8.26 19.72
C ASN A 298 -3.91 6.94 20.32
N LEU A 299 -3.88 5.84 19.57
CA LEU A 299 -4.46 4.55 19.97
C LEU A 299 -3.44 3.42 19.84
N SER A 300 -3.53 2.46 20.77
CA SER A 300 -2.85 1.17 20.63
C SER A 300 -3.50 0.33 19.53
N SER A 301 -2.77 -0.68 19.01
CA SER A 301 -3.32 -1.63 18.04
C SER A 301 -4.61 -2.30 18.52
N SER A 302 -4.70 -2.60 19.82
CA SER A 302 -5.91 -3.19 20.42
C SER A 302 -7.14 -2.27 20.33
N GLN A 303 -6.95 -0.96 20.53
CA GLN A 303 -8.02 0.04 20.41
C GLN A 303 -8.43 0.26 18.95
N ILE A 304 -7.47 0.22 18.02
CA ILE A 304 -7.76 0.30 16.58
C ILE A 304 -8.58 -0.93 16.13
N HIS A 305 -8.19 -2.13 16.55
CA HIS A 305 -8.97 -3.35 16.27
C HIS A 305 -10.36 -3.30 16.89
N PHE A 306 -10.50 -2.76 18.11
CA PHE A 306 -11.81 -2.55 18.71
C PHE A 306 -12.71 -1.65 17.84
N ILE A 307 -12.20 -0.52 17.33
CA ILE A 307 -12.96 0.36 16.42
C ILE A 307 -13.35 -0.39 15.15
N GLU A 308 -12.40 -1.09 14.53
CA GLU A 308 -12.61 -1.86 13.30
C GLU A 308 -13.71 -2.91 13.47
N ASP A 309 -13.64 -3.70 14.55
CA ASP A 309 -14.58 -4.77 14.87
C ASP A 309 -15.98 -4.20 15.15
N MET A 310 -16.08 -3.16 15.98
CA MET A 310 -17.35 -2.55 16.36
C MET A 310 -18.08 -1.95 15.17
N LEU A 311 -17.37 -1.20 14.32
CA LEU A 311 -17.94 -0.63 13.11
C LEU A 311 -18.35 -1.73 12.11
N THR A 312 -17.48 -2.72 11.89
CA THR A 312 -17.76 -3.83 10.98
C THR A 312 -18.97 -4.64 11.43
N LEU A 313 -19.06 -4.98 12.72
CA LEU A 313 -20.20 -5.67 13.31
C LEU A 313 -21.49 -4.88 13.10
N LYS A 314 -21.46 -3.57 13.41
CA LYS A 314 -22.65 -2.72 13.28
C LYS A 314 -23.13 -2.57 11.84
N LEU A 315 -22.20 -2.40 10.92
CA LEU A 315 -22.49 -2.31 9.49
C LEU A 315 -23.11 -3.62 8.96
N ARG A 316 -22.63 -4.78 9.43
CA ARG A 316 -23.21 -6.11 9.12
C ARG A 316 -24.63 -6.23 9.66
N GLU A 317 -24.84 -5.95 10.93
CA GLU A 317 -26.17 -6.00 11.58
C GLU A 317 -27.19 -5.15 10.83
N TRP A 318 -26.79 -3.95 10.44
CA TRP A 318 -27.70 -2.97 9.83
C TRP A 318 -27.81 -3.06 8.32
N ARG A 319 -27.18 -4.06 7.69
CA ARG A 319 -27.22 -4.26 6.23
C ARG A 319 -28.66 -4.29 5.68
N LYS A 320 -29.60 -4.90 6.40
CA LYS A 320 -31.00 -5.14 5.95
C LYS A 320 -32.02 -4.16 6.56
N VAL A 321 -31.61 -3.22 7.41
CA VAL A 321 -32.52 -2.29 8.09
C VAL A 321 -33.03 -1.23 7.10
N ARG A 322 -34.34 -0.95 7.11
CA ARG A 322 -34.98 0.05 6.22
C ARG A 322 -34.43 1.46 6.47
N ARG A 323 -34.29 2.24 5.39
CA ARG A 323 -33.47 3.48 5.25
C ARG A 323 -33.80 4.67 6.17
N GLY A 324 -34.82 4.63 7.02
CA GLY A 324 -35.19 5.78 7.86
C GLY A 324 -34.17 6.04 8.97
N ASN A 325 -33.46 7.17 8.91
CA ASN A 325 -32.51 7.69 9.92
C ASN A 325 -31.20 6.89 10.15
N LYS A 326 -30.87 5.93 9.27
CA LYS A 326 -29.70 5.03 9.43
C LYS A 326 -28.36 5.77 9.50
N GLU A 327 -28.19 6.82 8.71
CA GLU A 327 -26.93 7.59 8.67
C GLU A 327 -26.68 8.33 9.98
N SER A 328 -27.70 9.00 10.54
CA SER A 328 -27.60 9.66 11.85
C SER A 328 -27.35 8.65 12.97
N LEU A 329 -28.00 7.49 12.94
CA LEU A 329 -27.77 6.43 13.94
C LEU A 329 -26.36 5.85 13.84
N LEU A 330 -25.85 5.63 12.62
CA LEU A 330 -24.48 5.17 12.41
C LEU A 330 -23.46 6.21 12.86
N LYS A 331 -23.74 7.49 12.60
CA LYS A 331 -22.92 8.60 13.08
C LYS A 331 -22.82 8.61 14.61
N ASN A 332 -23.95 8.48 15.31
CA ASN A 332 -23.98 8.46 16.78
C ASN A 332 -23.27 7.22 17.34
N PHE A 333 -23.43 6.05 16.70
CA PHE A 333 -22.73 4.84 17.09
C PHE A 333 -21.21 4.96 16.87
N ALA A 334 -20.79 5.49 15.72
CA ALA A 334 -19.39 5.75 15.42
C ALA A 334 -18.78 6.72 16.43
N GLU A 335 -19.46 7.84 16.75
CA GLU A 335 -18.99 8.78 17.77
C GLU A 335 -18.84 8.10 19.14
N ALA A 336 -19.83 7.31 19.59
CA ALA A 336 -19.73 6.59 20.86
C ALA A 336 -18.56 5.60 20.89
N THR A 337 -18.34 4.88 19.78
CA THR A 337 -17.24 3.90 19.64
C THR A 337 -15.88 4.61 19.66
N LEU A 338 -15.76 5.73 18.95
CA LEU A 338 -14.55 6.55 18.94
C LEU A 338 -14.28 7.18 20.31
N ARG A 339 -15.30 7.69 21.00
CA ARG A 339 -15.18 8.22 22.37
C ARG A 339 -14.66 7.16 23.34
N ASP A 340 -15.19 5.94 23.26
CA ASP A 340 -14.74 4.83 24.10
C ASP A 340 -13.27 4.46 23.82
N ALA A 341 -12.93 4.31 22.54
CA ALA A 341 -11.57 3.95 22.13
C ALA A 341 -10.53 5.02 22.50
N PHE A 342 -10.82 6.30 22.25
CA PHE A 342 -9.92 7.41 22.57
C PHE A 342 -9.92 7.77 24.06
N SER A 343 -10.99 7.44 24.79
CA SER A 343 -11.15 7.77 26.21
C SER A 343 -10.88 9.27 26.47
N GLU A 344 -10.09 9.61 27.49
CA GLU A 344 -9.74 11.00 27.83
C GLU A 344 -9.10 11.77 26.66
N LYS A 345 -8.38 11.09 25.75
CA LYS A 345 -7.75 11.72 24.58
C LYS A 345 -8.78 12.31 23.62
N TRP A 346 -10.02 11.82 23.63
CA TRP A 346 -11.08 12.32 22.77
C TRP A 346 -11.30 13.82 23.00
N GLU A 347 -11.35 14.25 24.25
CA GLU A 347 -11.61 15.65 24.59
C GLU A 347 -10.43 16.58 24.24
N CYS A 348 -9.21 16.04 24.11
CA CYS A 348 -8.04 16.78 23.65
C CYS A 348 -7.99 16.99 22.12
N LEU A 349 -8.80 16.25 21.35
CA LEU A 349 -8.84 16.42 19.90
C LEU A 349 -9.54 17.73 19.52
N ARG A 350 -9.04 18.37 18.46
CA ARG A 350 -9.73 19.49 17.82
C ARG A 350 -11.08 19.02 17.26
N GLU A 351 -12.07 19.90 17.27
CA GLU A 351 -13.41 19.60 16.73
C GLU A 351 -13.37 19.20 15.24
N GLU A 352 -12.45 19.76 14.46
CA GLU A 352 -12.23 19.36 13.06
C GLU A 352 -11.80 17.89 12.97
N SER A 353 -10.85 17.45 13.81
CA SER A 353 -10.37 16.07 13.86
C SER A 353 -11.45 15.11 14.35
N LYS A 354 -12.24 15.49 15.37
CA LYS A 354 -13.41 14.73 15.82
C LYS A 354 -14.41 14.53 14.68
N ASN A 355 -14.77 15.61 14.00
CA ASN A 355 -15.69 15.57 12.87
C ASN A 355 -15.15 14.71 11.71
N PHE A 356 -13.86 14.82 11.41
CA PHE A 356 -13.20 14.02 10.38
C PHE A 356 -13.26 12.53 10.69
N LEU A 357 -12.89 12.11 11.91
CA LEU A 357 -13.00 10.71 12.36
C LEU A 357 -14.43 10.16 12.25
N ILE A 358 -15.41 10.94 12.72
CA ILE A 358 -16.82 10.55 12.68
C ILE A 358 -17.32 10.40 11.23
N CYS A 359 -17.06 11.40 10.38
CA CYS A 359 -17.49 11.37 8.97
C CYS A 359 -16.82 10.20 8.21
N SER A 360 -15.54 9.97 8.44
CA SER A 360 -14.77 8.88 7.82
C SER A 360 -15.24 7.49 8.29
N SER A 361 -15.76 7.39 9.52
CA SER A 361 -16.38 6.14 10.01
C SER A 361 -17.68 5.80 9.28
N VAL A 362 -18.42 6.81 8.82
CA VAL A 362 -19.72 6.64 8.16
C VAL A 362 -19.57 6.40 6.66
N ASN A 363 -18.58 7.01 6.02
CA ASN A 363 -18.37 6.91 4.57
C ASN A 363 -17.46 5.74 4.12
N GLY A 364 -16.91 4.97 5.07
CA GLY A 364 -16.05 3.81 4.83
C GLY A 364 -14.54 4.12 4.84
N MET A 365 -14.14 5.39 4.80
CA MET A 365 -12.73 5.80 4.75
C MET A 365 -11.92 5.36 5.98
N LEU A 366 -12.54 5.32 7.16
CA LEU A 366 -11.86 4.85 8.36
C LEU A 366 -11.46 3.39 8.27
N LEU A 367 -12.40 2.53 7.88
CA LEU A 367 -12.12 1.10 7.72
C LEU A 367 -11.13 0.85 6.59
N ASP A 368 -11.22 1.60 5.48
CA ASP A 368 -10.24 1.49 4.40
C ASP A 368 -8.84 1.97 4.81
N ALA A 369 -8.70 3.01 5.65
CA ALA A 369 -7.41 3.43 6.18
C ALA A 369 -6.81 2.36 7.11
N VAL A 370 -7.61 1.82 8.04
CA VAL A 370 -7.17 0.72 8.92
C VAL A 370 -6.74 -0.50 8.10
N ASN A 371 -7.51 -0.86 7.07
CA ASN A 371 -7.17 -1.97 6.18
C ASN A 371 -5.89 -1.70 5.39
N LEU A 372 -5.79 -0.54 4.73
CA LEU A 372 -4.64 -0.18 3.91
C LEU A 372 -3.34 -0.16 4.73
N PHE A 373 -3.32 0.58 5.83
CA PHE A 373 -2.09 0.81 6.59
C PHE A 373 -1.83 -0.27 7.65
N GLY A 374 -2.85 -0.72 8.36
CA GLY A 374 -2.73 -1.73 9.41
C GLY A 374 -2.57 -3.16 8.89
N HIS A 375 -3.34 -3.54 7.87
CA HIS A 375 -3.40 -4.94 7.41
C HIS A 375 -2.61 -5.22 6.13
N ILE A 376 -2.74 -4.35 5.12
CA ILE A 376 -2.16 -4.56 3.79
C ILE A 376 -0.68 -4.16 3.76
N ILE A 377 -0.37 -2.93 4.15
CA ILE A 377 0.99 -2.39 4.16
C ILE A 377 1.73 -2.79 5.43
N LYS A 378 0.99 -2.99 6.53
CA LYS A 378 1.52 -3.27 7.87
C LYS A 378 2.52 -2.22 8.30
N GLU A 379 2.13 -0.96 8.10
CA GLU A 379 2.89 0.17 8.60
C GLU A 379 2.89 0.10 10.13
N LYS A 380 4.09 -0.11 10.71
CA LYS A 380 4.23 -0.09 12.16
C LYS A 380 3.85 1.31 12.62
N GLY A 381 2.97 1.40 13.63
CA GLY A 381 2.77 2.65 14.36
C GLY A 381 4.12 3.19 14.80
N VAL A 382 4.22 4.52 14.89
CA VAL A 382 5.39 5.16 15.52
C VAL A 382 5.30 4.80 17.00
N ASP A 383 5.98 3.72 17.41
CA ASP A 383 6.24 3.39 18.81
C ASP A 383 7.34 4.31 19.37
#